data_AF-A0A2J9E6I6-F1
#
_entry.id   AF-A0A2J9E6I6-F1
#
_cell.length_a   1.000
_cell.length_b   1.000
_cell.length_c   1.000
_cell.angle_alpha   90.00
_cell.angle_beta   90.00
_cell.angle_gamma   90.00
#
_symmetry.space_group_name_H-M   'P 1'
#
loop_
_entity.id
_entity.type
_entity.pdbx_description
1 polymer ?
#
loop_
_entity_poly.entity_id
_entity_poly.type
_entity_poly.pdbx_seq_one_letter_code
_entity_poly.pdbx_strand_id
1 'polypeptide(L)'
;MGSMMNTTETSTSVTLHNPSSCTCGRIIWLSQHCDGFVLNLGTGKCEARIEAVLGPACSSVQFQPENLKEVVADVFWRMWNAWQPAEGIKVAG
;
A
#
# COMPACT_ATOMS: atom_id res chain seq x y z
N MET A 1 5.95 7.30 55.92
CA MET A 1 5.41 8.38 55.05
C MET A 1 5.87 8.06 53.64
N GLY A 2 4.94 7.57 52.82
CA GLY A 2 5.21 7.23 51.42
C GLY A 2 5.07 8.45 50.52
N SER A 3 5.76 8.38 49.38
CA SER A 3 5.18 8.75 48.09
C SER A 3 6.06 8.15 47.00
N MET A 4 5.60 7.06 46.38
CA MET A 4 6.14 6.60 45.12
C MET A 4 5.64 7.57 44.04
N MET A 5 6.53 8.39 43.50
CA MET A 5 6.25 9.18 42.30
C MET A 5 6.11 8.21 41.13
N ASN A 6 4.86 7.92 40.78
CA ASN A 6 4.52 7.21 39.55
C ASN A 6 4.71 8.21 38.41
N THR A 7 5.90 8.27 37.84
CA THR A 7 6.17 9.06 36.64
C THR A 7 5.35 8.44 35.51
N THR A 8 4.25 9.09 35.16
CA THR A 8 3.43 8.74 34.01
C THR A 8 4.30 8.89 32.76
N GLU A 9 4.85 7.79 32.26
CA GLU A 9 5.45 7.75 30.92
C GLU A 9 4.31 7.97 29.92
N THR A 10 4.14 9.21 29.49
CA THR A 10 3.33 9.52 28.32
C THR A 10 4.05 8.96 27.10
N SER A 11 3.90 7.66 26.86
CA SER A 11 4.37 7.02 25.62
C SER A 11 3.61 7.65 24.45
N THR A 12 4.21 8.64 23.81
CA THR A 12 3.75 9.14 22.51
C THR A 12 4.00 8.04 21.48
N SER A 13 3.02 7.15 21.32
CA SER A 13 3.07 6.13 20.28
C SER A 13 3.07 6.83 18.92
N VAL A 14 4.13 6.63 18.13
CA VAL A 14 4.21 7.10 16.75
C VAL A 14 3.88 5.93 15.84
N THR A 15 2.80 6.04 15.07
CA THR A 15 2.44 5.04 14.06
C THR A 15 3.42 5.12 12.88
N LEU A 16 4.03 3.99 12.55
CA LEU A 16 4.91 3.84 11.38
C LEU A 16 4.23 2.99 10.32
N HIS A 17 4.10 3.52 9.11
CA HIS A 17 3.51 2.80 7.97
C HIS A 17 4.63 2.23 7.10
N ASN A 18 4.73 0.90 7.08
CA ASN A 18 5.70 0.17 6.27
C ASN A 18 5.06 -0.33 4.97
N PRO A 19 5.78 -0.31 3.85
CA PRO A 19 5.29 -0.87 2.60
C PRO A 19 5.11 -2.39 2.71
N SER A 20 4.07 -2.93 2.07
CA SER A 20 3.86 -4.38 2.03
C SER A 20 4.95 -5.10 1.22
N SER A 21 5.47 -6.20 1.77
CA SER A 21 6.58 -6.97 1.18
C SER A 21 6.14 -8.07 0.20
N CYS A 22 4.94 -8.66 0.35
CA CYS A 22 4.42 -9.68 -0.58
C CYS A 22 3.46 -9.11 -1.62
N THR A 23 3.38 -9.76 -2.79
CA THR A 23 2.38 -9.45 -3.84
C THR A 23 0.96 -9.41 -3.28
N CYS A 24 0.62 -10.39 -2.43
CA CYS A 24 -0.67 -10.46 -1.74
C CYS A 24 -1.02 -9.19 -0.96
N GLY A 25 -0.13 -8.76 -0.09
CA GLY A 25 -0.35 -7.60 0.77
C GLY A 25 -0.33 -6.30 -0.03
N ARG A 26 0.40 -6.24 -1.16
CA ARG A 26 0.33 -5.10 -2.08
C ARG A 26 -1.02 -5.00 -2.78
N ILE A 27 -1.60 -6.12 -3.21
CA ILE A 27 -2.96 -6.15 -3.78
C ILE A 27 -3.98 -5.71 -2.74
N ILE A 28 -3.90 -6.22 -1.51
CA ILE A 28 -4.80 -5.84 -0.41
C ILE A 28 -4.64 -4.35 -0.09
N TRP A 29 -3.40 -3.86 -0.05
CA TRP A 29 -3.16 -2.45 0.22
C TRP A 29 -3.77 -1.57 -0.88
N LEU A 30 -3.55 -1.92 -2.15
CA LEU A 30 -4.14 -1.21 -3.29
C LEU A 30 -5.68 -1.22 -3.21
N SER A 31 -6.31 -2.34 -2.88
CA SER A 31 -7.76 -2.41 -2.77
C SER A 31 -8.35 -1.61 -1.61
N GLN A 32 -7.56 -1.37 -0.55
CA GLN A 32 -8.00 -0.64 0.64
C GLN A 32 -7.75 0.86 0.58
N HIS A 33 -6.69 1.29 -0.13
CA HIS A 33 -6.22 2.68 -0.08
C HIS A 33 -6.48 3.46 -1.37
N CYS A 34 -6.64 2.79 -2.52
CA CYS A 34 -6.99 3.46 -3.77
C CYS A 34 -8.49 3.76 -3.85
N ASP A 35 -8.84 4.90 -4.43
CA ASP A 35 -10.23 5.27 -4.73
C ASP A 35 -10.87 4.32 -5.75
N GLY A 36 -10.04 3.73 -6.61
CA GLY A 36 -10.43 2.67 -7.53
C GLY A 36 -9.31 1.66 -7.69
N PHE A 37 -9.66 0.38 -7.66
CA PHE A 37 -8.73 -0.73 -7.90
C PHE A 37 -9.42 -1.85 -8.68
N VAL A 38 -8.78 -2.28 -9.77
CA VAL A 38 -9.22 -3.41 -10.59
C VAL A 38 -8.02 -4.31 -10.84
N LEU A 39 -8.20 -5.62 -10.65
CA LEU A 39 -7.25 -6.63 -11.08
C LEU A 39 -8.04 -7.73 -11.80
N ASN A 40 -7.79 -7.88 -13.09
CA ASN A 40 -8.26 -9.00 -13.90
C ASN A 40 -7.04 -9.81 -14.32
N LEU A 41 -7.08 -11.13 -14.16
CA LEU A 41 -5.99 -12.02 -14.60
C LEU A 41 -6.28 -12.66 -15.96
N GLY A 42 -7.52 -12.57 -16.43
CA GLY A 42 -7.96 -13.20 -17.66
C GLY A 42 -7.73 -14.72 -17.70
N THR A 43 -8.00 -15.29 -18.86
CA THR A 43 -7.66 -16.68 -19.19
C THR A 43 -6.68 -16.76 -20.36
N GLY A 44 -6.48 -15.66 -21.08
CA GLY A 44 -5.55 -15.52 -22.20
C GLY A 44 -4.34 -14.63 -21.91
N LYS A 45 -3.32 -14.76 -22.77
CA LYS A 45 -2.01 -14.11 -22.66
C LYS A 45 -2.06 -12.58 -22.58
N CYS A 46 -3.08 -11.90 -23.11
CA CYS A 46 -3.17 -10.43 -23.08
C CYS A 46 -4.38 -9.91 -22.31
N GLU A 47 -4.98 -10.75 -21.47
CA GLU A 47 -6.22 -10.41 -20.77
C GLU A 47 -5.98 -9.89 -19.35
N ALA A 48 -4.78 -10.07 -18.80
CA ALA A 48 -4.50 -9.57 -17.46
C ALA A 48 -4.34 -8.05 -17.49
N ARG A 49 -5.05 -7.39 -16.59
CA ARG A 49 -5.08 -5.93 -16.45
C ARG A 49 -5.12 -5.56 -14.98
N ILE A 50 -4.32 -4.56 -14.62
CA ILE A 50 -4.38 -3.91 -13.32
C ILE A 50 -4.65 -2.42 -13.52
N GLU A 51 -5.56 -1.88 -12.72
CA GLU A 51 -5.85 -0.45 -12.66
C GLU A 51 -5.87 -0.02 -11.20
N ALA A 52 -5.27 1.12 -10.91
CA ALA A 52 -5.32 1.74 -9.59
C ALA A 52 -5.38 3.26 -9.73
N VAL A 53 -6.24 3.89 -8.92
CA VAL A 53 -6.44 5.34 -8.88
C VAL A 53 -6.35 5.80 -7.43
N LEU A 54 -5.55 6.83 -7.17
CA LEU A 54 -5.39 7.44 -5.86
C LEU A 54 -5.27 8.96 -6.01
N GLY A 55 -6.35 9.68 -5.78
CA GLY A 55 -6.46 11.11 -6.07
C GLY A 55 -6.02 11.41 -7.52
N PRO A 56 -4.99 12.23 -7.74
CA PRO A 56 -4.48 12.54 -9.08
C PRO A 56 -3.60 11.42 -9.68
N ALA A 57 -3.14 10.44 -8.89
CA ALA A 57 -2.32 9.35 -9.38
C ALA A 57 -3.18 8.26 -10.03
N CYS A 58 -2.78 7.81 -11.22
CA CYS A 58 -3.45 6.73 -11.94
C CYS A 58 -2.42 5.82 -12.61
N SER A 59 -2.72 4.51 -12.62
CA SER A 59 -1.97 3.51 -13.36
C SER A 59 -2.93 2.50 -13.96
N SER A 60 -2.79 2.21 -15.26
CA SER A 60 -3.53 1.15 -15.96
C SER A 60 -2.54 0.39 -16.82
N VAL A 61 -2.36 -0.90 -16.55
CA VAL A 61 -1.35 -1.74 -17.19
C VAL A 61 -2.01 -3.05 -17.64
N GLN A 62 -1.82 -3.41 -18.91
CA GLN A 62 -2.06 -4.77 -19.40
C GLN A 62 -0.76 -5.57 -19.34
N PHE A 63 -0.85 -6.84 -18.96
CA PHE A 63 0.33 -7.68 -18.74
C PHE A 63 0.04 -9.16 -19.03
N GLN A 64 1.10 -9.96 -19.12
CA GLN A 64 1.02 -11.42 -19.16
C GLN A 64 0.89 -11.94 -17.71
N PRO A 65 0.04 -12.94 -17.41
CA PRO A 65 -0.18 -13.42 -16.04
C PRO A 65 1.10 -13.79 -15.27
N GLU A 66 2.15 -14.25 -15.96
CA GLU A 66 3.44 -14.61 -15.38
C GLU A 66 4.17 -13.41 -14.75
N ASN A 67 3.88 -12.18 -15.21
CA ASN A 67 4.49 -10.94 -14.72
C ASN A 67 3.69 -10.30 -13.58
N LEU A 68 2.71 -11.00 -13.01
CA LEU A 68 1.83 -10.46 -11.97
C LEU A 68 2.60 -9.85 -10.81
N LYS A 69 3.67 -10.51 -10.36
CA LYS A 69 4.44 -10.08 -9.19
C LYS A 69 5.10 -8.73 -9.44
N GLU A 70 5.77 -8.58 -10.58
CA GLU A 70 6.51 -7.38 -10.97
C GLU A 70 5.53 -6.23 -11.22
N VAL A 71 4.46 -6.48 -11.97
CA VAL A 71 3.47 -5.46 -12.31
C VAL A 71 2.71 -4.93 -11.08
N VAL A 72 2.33 -5.82 -10.16
CA VAL A 72 1.74 -5.40 -8.87
C VAL A 72 2.73 -4.59 -8.06
N ALA A 73 4.02 -4.96 -8.05
CA ALA A 73 5.04 -4.20 -7.34
C ALA A 73 5.16 -2.77 -7.88
N ASP A 74 5.21 -2.61 -9.20
CA ASP A 74 5.36 -1.31 -9.84
C ASP A 74 4.15 -0.41 -9.59
N VAL A 75 2.94 -0.95 -9.76
CA VAL A 75 1.70 -0.22 -9.48
C VAL A 75 1.61 0.16 -8.00
N PHE A 76 1.93 -0.78 -7.10
CA PHE A 76 1.97 -0.52 -5.67
C PHE A 76 2.91 0.63 -5.32
N TRP A 77 4.16 0.61 -5.79
CA TRP A 77 5.13 1.66 -5.46
C TRP A 77 4.71 3.03 -5.99
N ARG A 78 4.09 3.07 -7.17
CA ARG A 78 3.53 4.31 -7.71
C ARG A 78 2.47 4.89 -6.78
N MET A 79 1.54 4.05 -6.31
CA MET A 79 0.46 4.49 -5.42
C MET A 79 0.97 4.79 -4.00
N TRP A 80 1.86 3.96 -3.45
CA TRP A 80 2.49 4.18 -2.15
C TRP A 80 3.23 5.52 -2.10
N ASN A 81 3.98 5.86 -3.15
CA ASN A 81 4.71 7.12 -3.21
C ASN A 81 3.79 8.34 -3.30
N ALA A 82 2.65 8.20 -3.98
CA ALA A 82 1.62 9.24 -4.05
C ALA A 82 0.78 9.36 -2.77
N TRP A 83 0.59 8.26 -2.04
CA TRP A 83 -0.22 8.21 -0.82
C TRP A 83 0.39 9.01 0.32
N GLN A 84 -0.45 9.72 1.08
CA GLN A 84 -0.04 10.36 2.32
C GLN A 84 -0.97 9.88 3.44
N PRO A 85 -0.43 9.31 4.54
CA PRO A 85 -1.27 8.91 5.66
C PRO A 85 -1.85 10.15 6.35
N ALA A 86 -3.07 10.03 6.88
CA ALA A 86 -3.68 11.07 7.69
C ALA A 86 -2.95 11.29 9.03
N GLU A 87 -2.30 10.25 9.54
CA GLU A 87 -1.50 10.26 10.77
C GLU A 87 -0.31 9.30 10.69
N GLY A 88 0.75 9.59 11.45
CA GLY A 88 1.95 8.76 11.50
C GLY A 88 2.97 9.06 10.38
N ILE A 89 4.00 8.23 10.31
CA ILE A 89 5.15 8.41 9.43
C ILE A 89 5.12 7.32 8.36
N LYS A 90 5.12 7.72 7.08
CA LYS A 90 5.27 6.80 5.93
C LYS A 90 6.75 6.56 5.64
N VAL A 91 7.16 5.29 5.58
CA VAL A 91 8.51 4.94 5.09
C VAL A 91 8.55 5.09 3.57
N ALA A 92 9.38 6.01 3.08
CA ALA A 92 9.71 6.10 1.66
C ALA A 92 10.73 5.01 1.29
N GLY A 93 10.52 4.37 0.14
CA GLY A 93 11.44 3.38 -0.44
C GLY A 93 12.50 4.04 -1.32
#